data_AF-A0A2S9GND0-F1
#
_entry.id   AF-A0A2S9GND0-F1
#
_cell.length_a   1.000
_cell.length_b   1.000
_cell.length_c   1.000
_cell.angle_alpha   90.00
_cell.angle_beta   90.00
_cell.angle_gamma   90.00
#
_symmetry.space_group_name_H-M   'P 1'
#
loop_
_entity.id
_entity.type
_entity.pdbx_description
1 polymer ?
#
loop_
_entity_poly.entity_id
_entity_poly.type
_entity_poly.pdbx_seq_one_letter_code
_entity_poly.pdbx_strand_id
1 'polypeptide(L)' 'PPSLIHRAADYFEHAIVTRVYGSTEVPVTTVGSLDDVDRAADTDGRPGIAEVTLVGGEIRARGPQMLTGYLRADDTRDA' A
#
# COMPACT_ATOMS: atom_id res chain seq x y z
N PRO A 1 4.28 10.57 8.67
CA PRO A 1 5.64 11.10 8.39
C PRO A 1 6.69 10.06 8.82
N PRO A 2 7.89 10.06 8.23
CA PRO A 2 8.95 9.09 8.57
C PRO A 2 9.26 9.03 10.07
N SER A 3 9.36 10.20 10.71
CA SER A 3 9.63 10.33 12.16
C SER A 3 8.59 9.69 13.09
N LEU A 4 7.38 9.37 12.60
CA LEU A 4 6.40 8.61 13.37
C LEU A 4 6.72 7.11 13.36
N ILE A 5 7.19 6.58 12.23
CA ILE A 5 7.56 5.16 12.10
C ILE A 5 8.77 4.87 12.98
N HIS A 6 9.82 5.70 12.94
CA HIS A 6 11.00 5.52 13.80
C HIS A 6 10.64 5.55 15.29
N ARG A 7 9.89 6.57 15.74
CA ARG A 7 9.49 6.66 17.16
C ARG A 7 8.64 5.47 17.61
N ALA A 8 7.78 4.96 16.74
CA ALA A 8 6.95 3.80 17.06
C ALA A 8 7.79 2.51 17.08
N ALA A 9 8.74 2.34 16.16
CA ALA A 9 9.67 1.22 16.16
C ALA A 9 10.55 1.20 17.43
N ASP A 10 11.02 2.37 17.89
CA ASP A 10 11.77 2.50 19.14
C ASP A 10 10.91 2.19 20.37
N TYR A 11 9.61 2.54 20.33
CA TYR A 11 8.69 2.36 21.45
C TYR A 11 8.17 0.93 21.58
N PHE A 12 7.87 0.26 20.46
CA PHE A 12 7.29 -1.08 20.45
C PHE A 12 8.35 -2.16 20.18
N GLU A 13 9.04 -2.59 21.24
CA GLU A 13 10.15 -3.56 21.20
C GLU A 13 9.87 -4.85 20.40
N HIS A 14 8.62 -5.31 20.38
CA HIS A 14 8.23 -6.57 19.73
C HIS A 14 7.25 -6.38 18.57
N ALA A 15 7.14 -5.16 18.02
CA ALA A 15 6.29 -4.88 16.87
C ALA A 15 7.11 -4.45 15.67
N ILE A 16 6.63 -4.82 14.49
CA ILE A 16 7.11 -4.27 13.22
C ILE A 16 6.15 -3.15 12.84
N VAL A 17 6.67 -1.94 12.75
CA VAL A 17 5.88 -0.76 12.37
C VAL A 17 6.13 -0.47 10.90
N THR A 18 5.06 -0.45 10.12
CA THR A 18 5.13 -0.24 8.68
C THR A 18 3.93 0.57 8.20
N ARG A 19 4.05 1.16 7.02
CA ARG A 19 2.94 1.82 6.35
C ARG A 19 2.38 0.95 5.24
N VAL A 20 1.06 0.98 5.09
CA VAL A 20 0.35 0.25 4.05
C VAL A 20 -0.27 1.25 3.07
N TYR A 21 -0.22 0.92 1.78
CA TYR A 21 -0.88 1.69 0.74
C TYR A 21 -1.91 0.82 0.02
N GLY A 22 -3.04 1.41 -0.35
CA GLY A 22 -4.08 0.80 -1.16
C GLY A 22 -5.18 1.81 -1.43
N SER A 23 -5.82 1.69 -2.58
CA SER A 23 -7.00 2.49 -2.90
C SER A 23 -8.27 1.81 -2.39
N THR A 24 -9.41 2.48 -2.54
CA THR A 24 -10.72 1.89 -2.25
C THR A 24 -11.07 0.73 -3.18
N GLU A 25 -10.57 0.77 -4.42
CA GLU A 25 -10.80 -0.21 -5.48
C GLU A 25 -9.91 -1.44 -5.32
N VAL A 26 -8.67 -1.25 -4.84
CA VAL A 26 -7.71 -2.33 -4.57
C VAL A 26 -7.15 -2.19 -3.14
N PRO A 27 -7.90 -2.63 -2.12
CA PRO A 27 -7.49 -2.52 -0.74
C PRO A 27 -6.13 -3.20 -0.50
N VAL A 28 -5.31 -2.59 0.37
CA VAL A 28 -4.00 -3.12 0.82
C VAL A 28 -3.15 -3.61 -0.36
N THR A 29 -2.79 -2.69 -1.25
CA THR A 29 -1.91 -2.96 -2.40
C THR A 29 -0.48 -3.29 -1.96
N THR A 30 0.06 -2.56 -0.98
CA THR A 30 1.38 -2.81 -0.39
C THR A 30 1.30 -3.03 1.11
N VAL A 31 2.29 -3.75 1.64
CA VAL A 31 2.43 -4.06 3.07
C VAL A 31 3.61 -3.32 3.73
N GLY A 32 4.19 -2.36 3.02
CA GLY A 32 5.37 -1.62 3.44
C GLY A 32 6.65 -2.48 3.46
N SER A 33 7.59 -2.18 4.36
CA SER A 33 8.87 -2.91 4.51
C SER A 33 8.93 -3.51 5.91
N LEU A 34 8.92 -4.83 6.01
CA LEU A 34 8.90 -5.52 7.32
C LEU A 34 10.31 -5.79 7.87
N ASP A 35 11.32 -5.68 7.01
CA ASP A 35 12.71 -6.05 7.23
C ASP A 35 13.65 -4.85 7.40
N ASP A 36 13.14 -3.62 7.20
CA ASP A 36 13.96 -2.41 7.09
C ASP A 36 13.16 -1.18 7.56
N VAL A 37 13.53 -0.63 8.72
CA VAL A 37 12.82 0.49 9.36
C VAL A 37 12.92 1.78 8.56
N ASP A 38 14.05 2.04 7.89
CA ASP A 38 14.23 3.25 7.09
C ASP A 38 13.33 3.18 5.84
N ARG A 39 13.28 2.02 5.19
CA ARG A 39 12.34 1.80 4.08
C ARG A 39 10.89 1.80 4.53
N ALA A 40 10.59 1.28 5.73
CA ALA A 40 9.25 1.34 6.31
C ALA A 40 8.79 2.78 6.58
N ALA A 41 9.73 3.68 6.87
CA ALA A 41 9.49 5.09 7.13
C ALA A 41 9.29 5.92 5.86
N ASP A 42 10.12 5.68 4.84
CA ASP A 42 10.23 6.54 3.66
C ASP A 42 9.54 6.01 2.41
N THR A 43 9.05 4.77 2.40
CA THR A 43 8.42 4.17 1.23
C THR A 43 7.10 3.49 1.56
N ASP A 44 6.23 3.32 0.57
CA ASP A 44 5.03 2.47 0.70
C ASP A 44 5.38 0.97 0.59
N GLY A 45 6.66 0.64 0.45
CA GLY A 45 7.23 -0.71 0.48
C GLY A 45 6.84 -1.59 -0.69
N ARG A 46 6.63 -2.88 -0.42
CA ARG A 46 6.48 -3.91 -1.46
C ARG A 46 5.01 -4.36 -1.62
N PRO A 47 4.63 -4.81 -2.83
CA PRO A 47 3.31 -5.41 -3.04
C PRO A 47 3.08 -6.59 -2.08
N GLY A 48 1.84 -6.68 -1.57
CA GLY A 48 1.39 -7.84 -0.80
C GLY A 48 0.92 -8.95 -1.72
N ILE A 49 -0.38 -9.28 -1.65
CA ILE A 49 -1.04 -10.21 -2.57
C ILE A 49 -1.45 -9.56 -3.90
N ALA A 50 -1.34 -8.22 -4.00
CA ALA A 50 -1.60 -7.48 -5.21
C ALA A 50 -0.40 -7.55 -6.16
N GLU A 51 -0.67 -7.57 -7.46
CA GLU A 51 0.32 -7.26 -8.48
C GLU A 51 0.33 -5.76 -8.74
N VAL A 52 1.52 -5.18 -8.83
CA VAL A 52 1.72 -3.74 -9.07
C VAL A 52 2.67 -3.54 -10.23
N THR A 53 2.31 -2.63 -11.14
CA THR A 53 3.18 -2.20 -12.24
C THR A 53 3.14 -0.69 -12.41
N LEU A 54 4.18 -0.13 -13.00
CA LEU A 54 4.27 1.29 -13.34
C LEU A 54 4.11 1.44 -14.86
N VAL A 55 3.11 2.21 -15.29
CA VAL A 55 2.85 2.50 -16.70
C VAL A 55 2.85 4.00 -16.89
N GLY A 56 3.87 4.54 -17.58
CA GLY A 56 3.98 5.99 -17.80
C GLY A 56 4.07 6.82 -16.52
N GLY A 57 4.57 6.23 -15.43
CA GLY A 57 4.64 6.88 -14.10
C GLY A 57 3.39 6.68 -13.23
N GLU A 58 2.34 6.07 -13.76
CA GLU A 58 1.11 5.73 -13.03
C GLU A 58 1.23 4.33 -12.38
N ILE A 59 0.76 4.21 -11.14
CA ILE A 59 0.65 2.93 -10.44
C ILE A 59 -0.61 2.21 -10.92
N ARG A 60 -0.45 1.00 -11.45
CA ARG A 60 -1.57 0.09 -11.74
C ARG A 60 -1.48 -1.12 -10.83
N ALA A 61 -2.59 -1.42 -10.16
CA ALA A 61 -2.69 -2.53 -9.23
C ALA A 61 -3.83 -3.47 -9.63
N ARG A 62 -3.65 -4.77 -9.39
CA ARG A 62 -4.69 -5.78 -9.50
C ARG A 62 -4.47 -6.88 -8.48
N GLY A 63 -5.52 -7.50 -7.99
CA GLY A 63 -5.39 -8.58 -7.01
C GLY A 63 -6.73 -9.24 -6.70
N PRO A 64 -6.71 -10.38 -5.98
CA PRO A 64 -7.93 -11.10 -5.62
C PRO A 64 -8.90 -10.31 -4.73
N GLN A 65 -8.40 -9.27 -4.05
CA GLN A 65 -9.18 -8.37 -3.20
C GLN A 65 -9.79 -7.17 -3.93
N MET A 66 -9.53 -7.02 -5.24
CA MET A 66 -10.04 -5.90 -6.03
C MET A 66 -11.57 -5.91 -6.07
N LEU A 67 -12.17 -4.73 -5.84
CA LEU A 67 -13.62 -4.56 -5.96
C LEU A 67 -14.03 -4.64 -7.43
N THR A 68 -15.27 -5.05 -7.68
CA THR A 68 -15.81 -5.28 -9.03
C THR A 68 -16.00 -4.02 -9.87
N GLY A 69 -15.84 -2.84 -9.26
CA GLY A 69 -16.16 -1.54 -9.85
C GLY A 69 -17.05 -0.72 -8.92
N TYR A 70 -17.44 0.45 -9.38
CA TYR A 70 -18.37 1.32 -8.67
C TYR A 70 -19.82 0.86 -8.87
N LEU A 71 -20.68 1.20 -7.90
CA LEU A 71 -22.10 0.84 -7.95
C LEU A 71 -22.81 1.37 -9.21
N ARG A 72 -22.45 2.58 -9.65
CA ARG A 72 -22.86 3.10 -10.95
C ARG A 72 -21.84 2.64 -11.98
N ALA A 73 -22.30 1.89 -12.97
CA ALA A 73 -21.43 1.33 -14.01
C ALA A 73 -20.67 2.41 -14.79
N ASP A 74 -21.27 3.59 -14.97
CA ASP A 74 -20.65 4.71 -15.67
C ASP A 74 -19.37 5.18 -14.98
N ASP A 75 -19.36 5.25 -13.64
CA ASP A 75 -18.18 5.64 -12.86
C ASP A 75 -17.03 4.64 -13.04
N THR A 76 -17.32 3.36 -13.34
CA THR A 76 -16.28 2.34 -13.59
C THR A 76 -15.59 2.53 -14.93
N ARG A 77 -16.28 3.10 -15.92
CA ARG A 77 -15.70 3.33 -17.25
C ARG A 77 -14.76 4.54 -17.28
N ASP A 78 -14.96 5.48 -16.37
CA ASP A 78 -14.20 6.73 -16.30
C ASP A 78 -12.93 6.61 -15.42
N ALA A 79 -12.72 5.47 -14.75
CA ALA A 79 -11.57 5.16 -13.90
C ALA A 79 -10.51 4.32 -14.65
#